data_AF-A0A318XQA7-F1
#
_entry.id   AF-A0A318XQA7-F1
#
_cell.length_a   1.000
_cell.length_b   1.000
_cell.length_c   1.000
_cell.angle_alpha   90.00
_cell.angle_beta   90.00
_cell.angle_gamma   90.00
#
_symmetry.space_group_name_H-M   'P 1'
#
loop_
_entity.id
_entity.type
_entity.pdbx_description
1 polymer ?
#
loop_
_entity_poly.entity_id
_entity_poly.type
_entity_poly.pdbx_seq_one_letter_code
_entity_poly.pdbx_strand_id
1 'polypeptide(L)'
;MRIIKKAISAIVVLAILLSMVGGLEQNAQAAVQQKLELHAFYPAQLTFSEQAEKYIDSLDSISFAWGRMYSDLSEGINTTLGQNGNTMFYYPKDYIEVLKYTKSKNKSMQLNIFSDSVNAQKIFPYEQQRAEAISAISDLMKKDVSEGGQIYFDGVVIDVEGLQNKDLKGNTLLVNQKTIGSWYVQFLKELKAELAKINKKMFVAVNPLLNYTGYDYKGIAAAADKMIVMAHDYEPVTKLNKTEILQYTGYNCINPIDSLAPIKKIQTAMEDVKKNVSKADLKKVMLQISFDAAQWRFSVPAGASWDKTGKLAMSMEERNTPTYQMIYARIQNKDGKGTGMTYGYNNELQSPFIQYMNISDKTYNILLYENSRSIKAKIDMVKQYGLGGISLWSLSNVPDYSDKTAKAYGLDVWSSILNSLEISSAATKETAFAFKDKVIENAVKKQLLKTSGTVCKSDLGKVYRLAVPAGVKTLVDLKQLSSLEYLDLSNTGITDISALSSLKNLRVLYLQRNSIAHISPLKGITKLEILSINGNKISSISALSSLTQLSELYIRDNKITSYNPIAGLKKLRVLYLKGNVSVNYACLKSVKPGLSEFDF
;
A
#
# COMPACT_ATOMS: atom_id res chain seq x y z
N MET A 1 -54.12 -1.03 -55.38
CA MET A 1 -53.84 0.19 -54.57
C MET A 1 -53.52 -0.08 -53.09
N ARG A 2 -54.23 -0.97 -52.36
CA ARG A 2 -53.94 -1.26 -50.93
C ARG A 2 -52.62 -2.00 -50.67
N ILE A 3 -52.14 -2.82 -51.61
CA ILE A 3 -50.89 -3.60 -51.46
C ILE A 3 -49.65 -2.71 -51.65
N ILE A 4 -49.71 -1.75 -52.57
CA ILE A 4 -48.62 -0.80 -52.85
C ILE A 4 -48.41 0.17 -51.67
N LYS A 5 -49.48 0.62 -50.99
CA LYS A 5 -49.37 1.46 -49.79
C LYS A 5 -48.72 0.74 -48.60
N LYS A 6 -48.94 -0.57 -48.42
CA LYS A 6 -48.29 -1.35 -47.36
C LYS A 6 -46.80 -1.60 -47.65
N ALA A 7 -46.43 -1.81 -48.91
CA ALA A 7 -45.03 -1.99 -49.31
C ALA A 7 -44.22 -0.68 -49.13
N ILE A 8 -44.79 0.47 -49.49
CA ILE A 8 -44.13 1.77 -49.32
C ILE A 8 -43.98 2.13 -47.82
N SER A 9 -44.98 1.86 -46.98
CA SER A 9 -44.85 2.06 -45.53
C SER A 9 -43.79 1.15 -44.90
N ALA A 10 -43.66 -0.10 -45.36
CA ALA A 10 -42.62 -1.01 -44.86
C ALA A 10 -41.21 -0.57 -45.26
N ILE A 11 -41.04 -0.08 -46.50
CA ILE A 11 -39.74 0.42 -47.01
C ILE A 11 -39.34 1.72 -46.31
N VAL A 12 -40.28 2.62 -46.03
CA VAL A 12 -40.00 3.87 -45.29
C VAL A 12 -39.65 3.58 -43.83
N VAL A 13 -40.31 2.63 -43.18
CA VAL A 13 -39.97 2.22 -41.80
C VAL A 13 -38.60 1.51 -41.76
N LEU A 14 -38.27 0.69 -42.75
CA LEU A 14 -36.96 0.04 -42.85
C LEU A 14 -35.84 1.05 -43.13
N ALA A 15 -36.08 2.07 -43.98
CA ALA A 15 -35.14 3.15 -44.24
C ALA A 15 -34.93 4.07 -43.03
N ILE A 16 -35.98 4.34 -42.24
CA ILE A 16 -35.88 5.09 -40.99
C ILE A 16 -35.10 4.27 -39.95
N LEU A 17 -35.36 2.97 -39.82
CA LEU A 17 -34.59 2.07 -38.95
C LEU A 17 -33.12 1.94 -39.36
N LEU A 18 -32.81 1.84 -40.66
CA LEU A 18 -31.43 1.83 -41.18
C LEU A 18 -30.72 3.18 -40.99
N SER A 19 -31.43 4.30 -41.08
CA SER A 19 -30.87 5.64 -40.75
C SER A 19 -30.67 5.85 -39.25
N MET A 20 -31.48 5.21 -38.40
CA MET A 20 -31.30 5.22 -36.95
C MET A 20 -30.19 4.26 -36.50
N VAL A 21 -30.00 3.12 -37.18
CA VAL A 21 -28.88 2.20 -36.92
C VAL A 21 -27.56 2.81 -37.43
N GLY A 22 -27.55 3.43 -38.62
CA GLY A 22 -26.39 4.17 -39.13
C GLY A 22 -26.08 5.46 -38.37
N GLY A 23 -27.09 6.09 -37.75
CA GLY A 23 -26.94 7.25 -36.87
C GLY A 23 -26.54 6.91 -35.43
N LEU A 24 -26.68 5.65 -35.00
CA LEU A 24 -26.21 5.16 -33.71
C LEU A 24 -24.75 4.68 -33.75
N GLU A 25 -24.19 4.43 -34.94
CA GLU A 25 -22.76 4.06 -35.11
C GLU A 25 -21.82 5.24 -35.38
N GLN A 26 -22.32 6.47 -35.58
CA GLN A 26 -21.46 7.65 -35.81
C GLN A 26 -21.41 8.69 -34.66
N ASN A 27 -22.08 8.42 -33.53
CA ASN A 27 -21.96 9.25 -32.32
C ASN A 27 -21.37 8.49 -31.12
N ALA A 28 -20.68 7.37 -31.36
CA ALA A 28 -19.61 6.96 -30.46
C ALA A 28 -18.38 7.82 -30.80
N GLN A 29 -18.42 9.10 -30.43
CA GLN A 29 -17.19 9.87 -30.24
C GLN A 29 -16.35 9.01 -29.31
N ALA A 30 -15.30 8.36 -29.82
CA ALA A 30 -14.45 7.47 -29.04
C ALA A 30 -14.07 8.24 -27.78
N ALA A 31 -14.68 7.89 -26.65
CA ALA A 31 -14.35 8.50 -25.38
C ALA A 31 -12.86 8.24 -25.24
N VAL A 32 -12.03 9.29 -25.36
CA VAL A 32 -10.58 9.14 -25.28
C VAL A 32 -10.32 8.40 -23.98
N GLN A 33 -9.95 7.13 -24.10
CA GLN A 33 -9.77 6.26 -22.95
C GLN A 33 -8.50 6.75 -22.28
N GLN A 34 -8.67 7.64 -21.31
CA GLN A 34 -7.55 8.24 -20.61
C GLN A 34 -6.87 7.10 -19.84
N LYS A 35 -5.58 6.89 -20.09
CA LYS A 35 -4.78 5.86 -19.42
C LYS A 35 -3.76 6.56 -18.52
N LEU A 36 -3.52 5.99 -17.34
CA LEU A 36 -2.39 6.40 -16.51
C LEU A 36 -1.07 6.06 -17.23
N GLU A 37 -0.12 6.98 -17.17
CA GLU A 37 1.23 6.73 -17.68
C GLU A 37 1.92 5.63 -16.87
N LEU A 38 2.62 4.73 -17.56
CA LEU A 38 3.41 3.67 -16.98
C LEU A 38 4.90 3.94 -17.24
N HIS A 39 5.60 4.33 -16.18
CA HIS A 39 7.04 4.48 -16.15
C HIS A 39 7.68 3.36 -15.32
N ALA A 40 8.92 2.97 -15.60
CA ALA A 40 9.67 2.05 -14.75
C ALA A 40 11.17 2.33 -14.74
N PHE A 41 11.83 1.92 -13.66
CA PHE A 41 13.28 1.90 -13.59
C PHE A 41 13.83 0.55 -14.06
N TYR A 42 14.84 0.59 -14.92
CA TYR A 42 15.65 -0.54 -15.34
C TYR A 42 16.99 -0.49 -14.59
N PRO A 43 17.18 -1.33 -13.55
CA PRO A 43 18.40 -1.29 -12.77
C PRO A 43 19.56 -1.95 -13.53
N ALA A 44 20.77 -1.49 -13.29
CA ALA A 44 22.00 -2.02 -13.89
C ALA A 44 22.18 -3.54 -13.71
N GLN A 45 21.60 -4.13 -12.67
CA GLN A 45 21.76 -5.56 -12.38
C GLN A 45 20.76 -6.45 -13.16
N LEU A 46 19.79 -5.86 -13.88
CA LEU A 46 18.81 -6.62 -14.65
C LEU A 46 19.38 -7.03 -16.01
N THR A 47 19.49 -8.33 -16.23
CA THR A 47 19.84 -8.92 -17.52
C THR A 47 18.71 -8.70 -18.53
N PHE A 48 19.08 -8.25 -19.73
CA PHE A 48 18.19 -8.11 -20.85
C PHE A 48 17.73 -9.49 -21.33
N SER A 49 16.42 -9.66 -21.45
CA SER A 49 15.75 -10.94 -21.70
C SER A 49 14.40 -10.72 -22.38
N GLU A 50 13.79 -11.77 -22.93
CA GLU A 50 12.42 -11.71 -23.49
C GLU A 50 11.40 -11.14 -22.48
N GLN A 51 11.60 -11.41 -21.20
CA GLN A 51 10.75 -10.86 -20.14
C GLN A 51 10.94 -9.34 -20.00
N ALA A 52 12.17 -8.85 -20.10
CA ALA A 52 12.46 -7.42 -20.12
C ALA A 52 11.88 -6.75 -21.38
N GLU A 53 11.96 -7.41 -22.54
CA GLU A 53 11.32 -6.96 -23.79
C GLU A 53 9.81 -6.79 -23.63
N LYS A 54 9.14 -7.81 -23.08
CA LYS A 54 7.70 -7.77 -22.74
C LYS A 54 7.36 -6.56 -21.85
N TYR A 55 8.21 -6.28 -20.86
CA TYR A 55 8.01 -5.13 -19.99
C TYR A 55 8.15 -3.82 -20.76
N ILE A 56 9.27 -3.63 -21.45
CA ILE A 56 9.59 -2.42 -22.23
C ILE A 56 8.48 -2.10 -23.23
N ASP A 57 7.95 -3.11 -23.93
CA ASP A 57 6.88 -2.95 -24.92
C ASP A 57 5.62 -2.28 -24.35
N SER A 58 5.34 -2.51 -23.06
CA SER A 58 4.15 -1.98 -22.38
C SER A 58 4.36 -0.61 -21.73
N LEU A 59 5.59 -0.17 -21.52
CA LEU A 59 5.91 1.11 -20.86
C LEU A 59 5.65 2.30 -21.78
N ASP A 60 5.39 3.46 -21.19
CA ASP A 60 5.39 4.75 -21.90
C ASP A 60 6.79 5.40 -21.85
N SER A 61 7.48 5.23 -20.72
CA SER A 61 8.84 5.72 -20.50
C SER A 61 9.63 4.80 -19.56
N ILE A 62 10.96 4.86 -19.66
CA ILE A 62 11.86 4.01 -18.89
C ILE A 62 13.09 4.80 -18.46
N SER A 63 13.53 4.59 -17.22
CA SER A 63 14.74 5.21 -16.68
C SER A 63 15.79 4.15 -16.39
N PHE A 64 16.95 4.32 -17.00
CA PHE A 64 18.08 3.43 -16.81
C PHE A 64 18.93 3.92 -15.65
N ALA A 65 19.15 3.04 -14.69
CA ALA A 65 19.90 3.33 -13.49
C ALA A 65 21.31 2.68 -13.58
N TRP A 66 22.42 3.32 -13.21
CA TRP A 66 22.53 4.58 -12.48
C TRP A 66 23.76 5.40 -12.89
N GLY A 67 23.57 6.70 -13.08
CA GLY A 67 24.59 7.73 -12.86
C GLY A 67 24.59 8.20 -11.40
N ARG A 68 25.72 8.74 -10.93
CA ARG A 68 25.86 9.32 -9.59
C ARG A 68 26.55 10.67 -9.63
N MET A 69 25.99 11.62 -8.89
CA MET A 69 26.54 12.95 -8.70
C MET A 69 27.20 13.06 -7.32
N TYR A 70 28.52 13.20 -7.31
CA TYR A 70 29.33 13.47 -6.11
C TYR A 70 29.61 14.97 -5.96
N SER A 71 29.94 15.41 -4.75
CA SER A 71 30.14 16.83 -4.43
C SER A 71 31.40 17.46 -5.03
N ASP A 72 32.43 16.66 -5.33
CA ASP A 72 33.69 17.15 -5.88
C ASP A 72 33.62 17.36 -7.40
N LEU A 73 32.69 16.68 -8.08
CA LEU A 73 32.42 16.78 -9.53
C LEU A 73 33.68 16.63 -10.41
N SER A 74 34.77 16.11 -9.84
CA SER A 74 36.09 16.04 -10.47
C SER A 74 36.08 15.15 -11.73
N GLU A 75 35.17 14.18 -11.77
CA GLU A 75 34.91 13.30 -12.91
C GLU A 75 33.54 13.55 -13.56
N GLY A 76 32.88 14.66 -13.23
CA GLY A 76 31.50 14.93 -13.61
C GLY A 76 30.50 13.98 -12.95
N ILE A 77 29.55 13.46 -13.75
CA ILE A 77 28.57 12.46 -13.30
C ILE A 77 29.15 11.06 -13.57
N ASN A 78 29.34 10.29 -12.50
CA ASN A 78 29.90 8.95 -12.62
C ASN A 78 28.84 7.97 -13.15
N THR A 79 29.09 7.39 -14.32
CA THR A 79 28.22 6.40 -14.99
C THR A 79 28.92 5.06 -15.25
N THR A 80 30.14 4.91 -14.74
CA THR A 80 31.01 3.75 -14.95
C THR A 80 31.29 3.05 -13.61
N LEU A 81 31.86 1.83 -13.65
CA LEU A 81 32.34 1.17 -12.43
C LEU A 81 33.12 2.17 -11.56
N GLY A 82 32.62 2.42 -10.35
CA GLY A 82 33.19 3.46 -9.50
C GLY A 82 34.68 3.17 -9.26
N GLN A 83 35.54 4.16 -9.47
CA GLN A 83 36.99 4.05 -9.16
C GLN A 83 37.25 3.69 -7.69
N ASN A 84 36.25 3.88 -6.82
CA ASN A 84 36.27 3.56 -5.38
C ASN A 84 35.77 2.13 -5.05
N GLY A 85 35.61 1.24 -6.04
CA GLY A 85 35.14 -0.14 -5.81
C GLY A 85 33.64 -0.29 -5.56
N ASN A 86 32.84 0.77 -5.76
CA ASN A 86 31.38 0.71 -5.66
C ASN A 86 30.77 0.21 -6.99
N THR A 87 30.35 -1.05 -7.00
CA THR A 87 29.75 -1.73 -8.16
C THR A 87 28.26 -1.43 -8.33
N MET A 88 27.67 -0.50 -7.58
CA MET A 88 26.23 -0.21 -7.71
C MET A 88 25.86 0.72 -8.87
N PHE A 89 26.85 1.39 -9.50
CA PHE A 89 26.63 2.47 -10.47
C PHE A 89 27.42 2.23 -11.78
N TYR A 90 27.07 1.20 -12.55
CA TYR A 90 27.74 0.89 -13.82
C TYR A 90 26.75 0.40 -14.88
N TYR A 91 27.12 0.51 -16.15
CA TYR A 91 26.35 -0.06 -17.26
C TYR A 91 26.56 -1.58 -17.35
N PRO A 92 25.51 -2.42 -17.35
CA PRO A 92 25.67 -3.85 -17.53
C PRO A 92 26.27 -4.21 -18.89
N LYS A 93 26.73 -5.46 -19.03
CA LYS A 93 27.37 -5.93 -20.27
C LYS A 93 26.46 -5.82 -21.50
N ASP A 94 25.16 -6.01 -21.31
CA ASP A 94 24.10 -5.98 -22.33
C ASP A 94 23.38 -4.62 -22.39
N TYR A 95 23.98 -3.58 -21.81
CA TYR A 95 23.38 -2.28 -21.68
C TYR A 95 23.03 -1.63 -23.02
N ILE A 96 23.89 -1.80 -24.03
CA ILE A 96 23.66 -1.21 -25.35
C ILE A 96 22.50 -1.91 -26.08
N GLU A 97 22.35 -3.22 -25.89
CA GLU A 97 21.31 -4.04 -26.47
C GLU A 97 19.93 -3.61 -25.97
N VAL A 98 19.77 -3.45 -24.65
CA VAL A 98 18.50 -2.99 -24.08
C VAL A 98 18.17 -1.55 -24.50
N LEU A 99 19.16 -0.66 -24.62
CA LEU A 99 18.95 0.69 -25.14
C LEU A 99 18.53 0.68 -26.62
N LYS A 100 19.18 -0.13 -27.46
CA LYS A 100 18.82 -0.32 -28.88
C LYS A 100 17.39 -0.81 -29.01
N TYR A 101 17.03 -1.82 -28.22
CA TYR A 101 15.68 -2.39 -28.21
C TYR A 101 14.66 -1.33 -27.80
N THR A 102 14.90 -0.63 -26.70
CA THR A 102 14.03 0.42 -26.17
C THR A 102 13.82 1.55 -27.18
N LYS A 103 14.89 2.00 -27.84
CA LYS A 103 14.82 2.97 -28.94
C LYS A 103 14.00 2.45 -30.12
N SER A 104 14.18 1.18 -30.51
CA SER A 104 13.41 0.55 -31.60
C SER A 104 11.90 0.51 -31.33
N LYS A 105 11.51 0.49 -30.05
CA LYS A 105 10.11 0.54 -29.59
C LYS A 105 9.59 1.95 -29.36
N ASN A 106 10.37 2.97 -29.74
CA ASN A 106 10.04 4.39 -29.59
C ASN A 106 9.64 4.78 -28.16
N LYS A 107 10.28 4.18 -27.15
CA LYS A 107 10.03 4.45 -25.73
C LYS A 107 10.92 5.58 -25.26
N SER A 108 10.39 6.46 -24.41
CA SER A 108 11.19 7.58 -23.91
C SER A 108 12.20 7.12 -22.86
N MET A 109 13.48 7.32 -23.12
CA MET A 109 14.59 6.80 -22.30
C MET A 109 15.22 7.90 -21.46
N GLN A 110 15.29 7.72 -20.14
CA GLN A 110 15.97 8.66 -19.25
C GLN A 110 17.19 8.01 -18.58
N LEU A 111 18.20 8.82 -18.26
CA LEU A 111 19.27 8.43 -17.35
C LEU A 111 18.90 8.80 -15.92
N ASN A 112 18.90 7.85 -14.98
CA ASN A 112 18.77 8.18 -13.56
C ASN A 112 20.09 8.68 -12.98
N ILE A 113 20.07 9.83 -12.29
CA ILE A 113 21.22 10.39 -11.59
C ILE A 113 20.90 10.52 -10.11
N PHE A 114 21.58 9.70 -9.30
CA PHE A 114 21.44 9.71 -7.85
C PHE A 114 22.37 10.70 -7.18
N SER A 115 21.89 11.32 -6.10
CA SER A 115 22.72 12.01 -5.11
C SER A 115 22.11 11.90 -3.73
N ASP A 116 22.96 11.84 -2.70
CA ASP A 116 22.50 11.88 -1.31
C ASP A 116 22.47 13.32 -0.77
N SER A 117 21.83 13.51 0.39
CA SER A 117 21.71 14.81 1.03
C SER A 117 23.04 15.47 1.38
N VAL A 118 24.11 14.68 1.58
CA VAL A 118 25.44 15.22 1.93
C VAL A 118 26.06 15.87 0.70
N ASN A 119 26.00 15.21 -0.45
CA ASN A 119 26.45 15.76 -1.72
C ASN A 119 25.60 16.97 -2.12
N ALA A 120 24.27 16.88 -2.00
CA ALA A 120 23.35 17.98 -2.28
C ALA A 120 23.68 19.27 -1.51
N GLN A 121 24.02 19.16 -0.21
CA GLN A 121 24.40 20.31 0.61
C GLN A 121 25.69 21.01 0.18
N LYS A 122 26.58 20.29 -0.51
CA LYS A 122 27.84 20.82 -1.04
C LYS A 122 27.73 21.36 -2.46
N ILE A 123 26.67 21.00 -3.18
CA ILE A 123 26.45 21.40 -4.57
C ILE A 123 25.47 22.57 -4.63
N PHE A 124 24.23 22.37 -4.15
CA PHE A 124 23.13 23.29 -4.46
C PHE A 124 23.27 24.69 -3.86
N PRO A 125 23.86 24.91 -2.68
CA PRO A 125 24.00 26.27 -2.14
C PRO A 125 25.05 27.13 -2.85
N TYR A 126 25.91 26.55 -3.68
CA TYR A 126 27.08 27.21 -4.24
C TYR A 126 26.99 27.30 -5.77
N GLU A 127 27.12 28.52 -6.30
CA GLU A 127 26.84 28.80 -7.71
C GLU A 127 27.77 28.06 -8.67
N GLN A 128 29.06 28.03 -8.37
CA GLN A 128 30.05 27.33 -9.19
C GLN A 128 29.74 25.82 -9.25
N GLN A 129 29.52 25.19 -8.09
CA GLN A 129 29.24 23.76 -8.02
C GLN A 129 27.90 23.40 -8.69
N ARG A 130 26.87 24.25 -8.57
CA ARG A 130 25.64 24.08 -9.33
C ARG A 130 25.90 24.15 -10.84
N ALA A 131 26.63 25.14 -11.31
CA ALA A 131 26.93 25.31 -12.72
C ALA A 131 27.73 24.12 -13.29
N GLU A 132 28.73 23.64 -12.55
CA GLU A 132 29.53 22.45 -12.90
C GLU A 132 28.64 21.18 -12.99
N ALA A 133 27.77 20.97 -12.00
CA ALA A 133 26.83 19.85 -12.01
C ALA A 133 25.87 19.92 -13.21
N ILE A 134 25.33 21.11 -13.50
CA ILE A 134 24.42 21.33 -14.64
C ILE A 134 25.14 21.07 -15.97
N SER A 135 26.39 21.54 -16.11
CA SER A 135 27.20 21.27 -17.31
C SER A 135 27.44 19.78 -17.48
N ALA A 136 27.86 19.09 -16.43
CA ALA A 136 28.13 17.65 -16.47
C ALA A 136 26.90 16.84 -16.89
N ILE A 137 25.72 17.18 -16.37
CA ILE A 137 24.45 16.56 -16.78
C ILE A 137 24.14 16.88 -18.25
N SER A 138 24.26 18.15 -18.64
CA SER A 138 23.94 18.59 -20.01
C SER A 138 24.86 17.95 -21.05
N ASP A 139 26.13 17.75 -20.73
CA ASP A 139 27.10 17.13 -21.63
C ASP A 139 26.87 15.62 -21.76
N LEU A 140 26.49 14.94 -20.67
CA LEU A 140 26.01 13.55 -20.75
C LEU A 140 24.78 13.42 -21.67
N MET A 141 23.84 14.36 -21.60
CA MET A 141 22.63 14.32 -22.44
C MET A 141 22.88 14.54 -23.94
N LYS A 142 24.04 15.12 -24.29
CA LYS A 142 24.49 15.28 -25.69
C LYS A 142 25.32 14.08 -26.19
N LYS A 143 25.82 13.23 -25.28
CA LYS A 143 26.73 12.14 -25.61
C LYS A 143 25.98 10.96 -26.24
N ASP A 144 26.56 10.39 -27.31
CA ASP A 144 26.15 9.09 -27.83
C ASP A 144 26.63 8.00 -26.85
N VAL A 145 25.69 7.33 -26.19
CA VAL A 145 26.00 6.32 -25.18
C VAL A 145 26.40 4.97 -25.79
N SER A 146 26.26 4.81 -27.10
CA SER A 146 26.58 3.59 -27.83
C SER A 146 27.86 3.65 -28.66
N GLU A 147 28.66 4.71 -28.48
CA GLU A 147 29.96 4.87 -29.12
C GLU A 147 29.92 4.70 -30.66
N GLY A 148 28.95 5.34 -31.32
CA GLY A 148 28.80 5.32 -32.79
C GLY A 148 27.46 4.77 -33.28
N GLY A 149 26.66 4.16 -32.40
CA GLY A 149 25.30 3.69 -32.71
C GLY A 149 24.21 4.76 -32.65
N GLN A 150 24.58 6.02 -32.39
CA GLN A 150 23.68 7.19 -32.32
C GLN A 150 22.52 7.01 -31.32
N ILE A 151 22.83 6.49 -30.13
CA ILE A 151 21.86 6.31 -29.06
C ILE A 151 22.04 7.44 -28.05
N TYR A 152 20.96 8.16 -27.78
CA TYR A 152 20.95 9.28 -26.86
C TYR A 152 19.77 9.10 -25.92
N PHE A 153 19.94 9.51 -24.67
CA PHE A 153 18.82 9.64 -23.75
C PHE A 153 17.92 10.81 -24.15
N ASP A 154 16.61 10.67 -23.93
CA ASP A 154 15.64 11.76 -24.13
C ASP A 154 15.63 12.75 -22.97
N GLY A 155 16.31 12.42 -21.87
CA GLY A 155 16.31 13.22 -20.65
C GLY A 155 16.92 12.49 -19.47
N VAL A 156 16.66 13.05 -18.29
CA VAL A 156 17.28 12.67 -17.02
C VAL A 156 16.23 12.52 -15.93
N VAL A 157 16.42 11.59 -15.00
CA VAL A 157 15.77 11.60 -13.68
C VAL A 157 16.78 12.14 -12.67
N ILE A 158 16.42 13.20 -11.97
CA ILE A 158 17.18 13.71 -10.83
C ILE A 158 16.61 13.07 -9.56
N ASP A 159 17.41 12.22 -8.94
CA ASP A 159 17.05 11.42 -7.76
C ASP A 159 17.92 11.85 -6.58
N VAL A 160 17.48 12.89 -5.88
CA VAL A 160 18.18 13.39 -4.69
C VAL A 160 17.44 12.90 -3.47
N GLU A 161 18.14 12.16 -2.61
CA GLU A 161 17.53 11.51 -1.46
C GLU A 161 17.97 12.11 -0.12
N GLY A 162 17.05 12.14 0.85
CA GLY A 162 17.35 12.52 2.23
C GLY A 162 17.30 14.03 2.55
N LEU A 163 16.72 14.88 1.69
CA LEU A 163 16.74 16.32 1.95
C LEU A 163 15.92 16.74 3.18
N GLN A 164 16.52 17.58 4.05
CA GLN A 164 15.90 18.10 5.26
C GLN A 164 16.04 19.62 5.37
N ASN A 165 14.91 20.30 5.54
CA ASN A 165 14.86 21.72 5.91
C ASN A 165 14.85 21.94 7.43
N LYS A 166 14.73 20.86 8.22
CA LYS A 166 14.64 20.93 9.68
C LYS A 166 15.58 19.93 10.35
N ASP A 167 16.13 20.32 11.50
CA ASP A 167 16.84 19.39 12.38
C ASP A 167 15.85 18.48 13.15
N LEU A 168 16.38 17.55 13.94
CA LEU A 168 15.58 16.65 14.77
C LEU A 168 14.76 17.38 15.87
N LYS A 169 15.09 18.64 16.17
CA LYS A 169 14.36 19.49 17.12
C LYS A 169 13.31 20.36 16.42
N GLY A 170 13.21 20.30 15.10
CA GLY A 170 12.27 21.08 14.29
C GLY A 170 12.75 22.49 13.93
N ASN A 171 13.99 22.86 14.26
CA ASN A 171 14.57 24.14 13.88
C ASN A 171 14.86 24.16 12.38
N THR A 172 14.62 25.32 11.75
CA THR A 172 14.90 25.48 10.31
C THR A 172 16.40 25.47 10.07
N LEU A 173 16.85 24.61 9.15
CA LEU A 173 18.22 24.54 8.66
C LEU A 173 18.37 25.49 7.46
N LEU A 174 19.28 26.45 7.61
CA LEU A 174 19.65 27.40 6.55
C LEU A 174 21.10 27.20 6.16
N VAL A 175 21.36 27.21 4.84
CA VAL A 175 22.70 27.25 4.26
C VAL A 175 22.68 28.41 3.27
N ASN A 176 23.62 29.35 3.38
CA ASN A 176 23.62 30.59 2.58
C ASN A 176 22.24 31.31 2.57
N GLN A 177 21.63 31.48 3.75
CA GLN A 177 20.35 32.17 3.98
C GLN A 177 19.08 31.49 3.43
N LYS A 178 19.18 30.37 2.72
CA LYS A 178 18.00 29.60 2.26
C LYS A 178 18.01 28.18 2.80
N THR A 179 16.85 27.53 2.76
CA THR A 179 16.76 26.09 3.06
C THR A 179 17.37 25.27 1.92
N ILE A 180 17.81 24.05 2.21
CA ILE A 180 18.34 23.16 1.16
C ILE A 180 17.30 22.88 0.08
N GLY A 181 16.01 22.76 0.43
CA GLY A 181 14.93 22.60 -0.54
C GLY A 181 14.75 23.78 -1.48
N SER A 182 14.99 25.01 -0.99
CA SER A 182 14.95 26.20 -1.84
C SER A 182 16.09 26.21 -2.86
N TRP A 183 17.30 25.81 -2.42
CA TRP A 183 18.45 25.66 -3.32
C TRP A 183 18.23 24.54 -4.34
N TYR A 184 17.61 23.44 -3.92
CA TYR A 184 17.29 22.34 -4.82
C TYR A 184 16.33 22.76 -5.94
N VAL A 185 15.25 23.48 -5.61
CA VAL A 185 14.34 24.05 -6.64
C VAL A 185 15.07 25.02 -7.57
N GLN A 186 16.00 25.82 -7.05
CA GLN A 186 16.82 26.69 -7.88
C GLN A 186 17.68 25.89 -8.86
N PHE A 187 18.40 24.88 -8.39
CA PHE A 187 19.17 23.95 -9.25
C PHE A 187 18.29 23.32 -10.34
N LEU A 188 17.09 22.82 -9.98
CA LEU A 188 16.18 22.20 -10.95
C LEU A 188 15.71 23.18 -12.03
N LYS A 189 15.47 24.46 -11.69
CA LYS A 189 15.09 25.49 -12.67
C LYS A 189 16.24 25.82 -13.61
N GLU A 190 17.45 25.99 -13.07
CA GLU A 190 18.67 26.24 -13.85
C GLU A 190 18.95 25.06 -14.80
N LEU A 191 18.87 23.82 -14.30
CA LEU A 191 19.01 22.60 -15.11
C LEU A 191 17.93 22.50 -16.19
N LYS A 192 16.66 22.74 -15.86
CA LYS A 192 15.56 22.70 -16.84
C LYS A 192 15.79 23.67 -17.99
N ALA A 193 16.33 24.86 -17.71
CA ALA A 193 16.64 25.84 -18.74
C ALA A 193 17.72 25.34 -19.70
N GLU A 194 18.78 24.68 -19.21
CA GLU A 194 19.81 24.11 -20.07
C GLU A 194 19.30 22.89 -20.87
N LEU A 195 18.56 21.99 -20.23
CA LEU A 195 17.97 20.82 -20.91
C LEU A 195 16.99 21.23 -22.02
N ALA A 196 16.25 22.32 -21.85
CA ALA A 196 15.36 22.84 -22.89
C ALA A 196 16.11 23.26 -24.16
N LYS A 197 17.34 23.80 -24.04
CA LYS A 197 18.16 24.21 -25.20
C LYS A 197 18.57 23.02 -26.07
N ILE A 198 18.63 21.82 -25.50
CA ILE A 198 18.99 20.57 -26.18
C ILE A 198 17.79 19.62 -26.33
N ASN A 199 16.56 20.12 -26.14
CA ASN A 199 15.30 19.38 -26.25
C ASN A 199 15.26 18.09 -25.40
N LYS A 200 15.67 18.19 -24.13
CA LYS A 200 15.69 17.08 -23.19
C LYS A 200 14.67 17.24 -22.07
N LYS A 201 14.16 16.12 -21.58
CA LYS A 201 13.21 16.04 -20.46
C LYS A 201 13.94 15.98 -19.12
N MET A 202 13.25 16.44 -18.08
CA MET A 202 13.68 16.36 -16.69
C MET A 202 12.57 15.76 -15.84
N PHE A 203 12.83 14.56 -15.34
CA PHE A 203 12.04 13.90 -14.32
C PHE A 203 12.72 14.12 -12.97
N VAL A 204 11.96 14.14 -11.89
CA VAL A 204 12.49 14.33 -10.54
C VAL A 204 11.88 13.31 -9.59
N ALA A 205 12.70 12.49 -8.97
CA ALA A 205 12.28 11.59 -7.89
C ALA A 205 12.39 12.31 -6.54
N VAL A 206 11.37 12.14 -5.69
CA VAL A 206 11.28 12.83 -4.39
C VAL A 206 10.86 11.87 -3.29
N ASN A 207 11.49 11.98 -2.11
CA ASN A 207 10.99 11.27 -0.94
C ASN A 207 9.68 11.94 -0.41
N PRO A 208 8.84 11.19 0.34
CA PRO A 208 7.64 11.70 1.00
C PRO A 208 7.92 12.75 2.10
N LEU A 209 7.08 13.78 2.20
CA LEU A 209 7.24 14.83 3.23
C LEU A 209 7.06 14.34 4.68
N LEU A 210 6.47 13.16 4.87
CA LEU A 210 6.30 12.53 6.17
C LEU A 210 7.64 12.41 6.93
N ASN A 211 8.71 12.07 6.21
CA ASN A 211 10.04 11.85 6.78
C ASN A 211 11.05 12.91 6.32
N TYR A 212 10.76 13.66 5.26
CA TYR A 212 11.75 14.54 4.61
C TYR A 212 11.18 15.92 4.31
N THR A 213 11.64 16.90 5.05
CA THR A 213 11.11 18.28 4.99
C THR A 213 11.71 19.11 3.86
N GLY A 214 12.69 18.57 3.12
CA GLY A 214 13.48 19.27 2.12
C GLY A 214 12.89 19.39 0.72
N TYR A 215 11.70 18.83 0.45
CA TYR A 215 11.13 18.80 -0.90
C TYR A 215 9.99 19.83 -1.07
N ASP A 216 10.24 20.91 -1.81
CA ASP A 216 9.18 21.83 -2.24
C ASP A 216 8.42 21.24 -3.44
N TYR A 217 7.40 20.42 -3.17
CA TYR A 217 6.60 19.77 -4.21
C TYR A 217 5.99 20.75 -5.21
N LYS A 218 5.65 21.98 -4.80
CA LYS A 218 5.11 22.99 -5.71
C LYS A 218 6.18 23.43 -6.71
N GLY A 219 7.35 23.82 -6.21
CA GLY A 219 8.48 24.26 -7.02
C GLY A 219 8.99 23.15 -7.94
N ILE A 220 9.10 21.92 -7.41
CA ILE A 220 9.57 20.75 -8.15
C ILE A 220 8.59 20.39 -9.29
N ALA A 221 7.29 20.24 -8.99
CA ALA A 221 6.30 19.89 -10.02
C ALA A 221 6.12 20.96 -11.10
N ALA A 222 6.38 22.24 -10.77
CA ALA A 222 6.38 23.32 -11.74
C ALA A 222 7.58 23.26 -12.70
N ALA A 223 8.76 22.85 -12.20
CA ALA A 223 10.00 22.77 -13.00
C ALA A 223 10.12 21.47 -13.81
N ALA A 224 9.70 20.34 -13.25
CA ALA A 224 9.87 19.02 -13.84
C ALA A 224 8.81 18.71 -14.92
N ASP A 225 9.18 17.88 -15.90
CA ASP A 225 8.22 17.27 -16.82
C ASP A 225 7.42 16.16 -16.13
N LYS A 226 8.07 15.44 -15.20
CA LYS A 226 7.43 14.46 -14.29
C LYS A 226 8.02 14.52 -12.89
N MET A 227 7.17 14.36 -11.88
CA MET A 227 7.59 14.22 -10.48
C MET A 227 7.21 12.82 -9.98
N ILE A 228 8.20 12.02 -9.57
CA ILE A 228 8.03 10.65 -9.09
C ILE A 228 8.10 10.65 -7.56
N VAL A 229 7.01 10.26 -6.90
CA VAL A 229 6.93 10.25 -5.43
C VAL A 229 7.25 8.85 -4.90
N MET A 230 8.34 8.70 -4.16
CA MET A 230 8.88 7.43 -3.66
C MET A 230 8.21 7.01 -2.34
N ALA A 231 6.90 6.77 -2.37
CA ALA A 231 6.11 6.44 -1.18
C ALA A 231 6.09 4.92 -0.89
N HIS A 232 7.25 4.38 -0.52
CA HIS A 232 7.44 2.99 -0.10
C HIS A 232 8.57 2.91 0.96
N ASP A 233 9.02 1.71 1.29
CA ASP A 233 10.09 1.40 2.26
C ASP A 233 9.79 1.89 3.69
N TYR A 234 8.55 1.69 4.14
CA TYR A 234 8.09 2.11 5.47
C TYR A 234 8.19 1.01 6.53
N GLU A 235 8.51 -0.21 6.13
CA GLU A 235 8.59 -1.37 7.00
C GLU A 235 9.75 -1.25 8.00
N PRO A 236 9.61 -1.81 9.20
CA PRO A 236 10.72 -1.97 10.12
C PRO A 236 11.89 -2.72 9.45
N VAL A 237 13.10 -2.21 9.62
CA VAL A 237 14.33 -2.91 9.21
C VAL A 237 14.93 -3.73 10.36
N THR A 238 14.51 -3.47 11.59
CA THR A 238 15.05 -4.08 12.80
C THR A 238 14.43 -5.45 13.11
N LYS A 239 14.94 -6.09 14.16
CA LYS A 239 14.27 -7.23 14.78
C LYS A 239 12.88 -6.83 15.28
N LEU A 240 11.95 -7.76 15.21
CA LEU A 240 10.59 -7.61 15.74
C LEU A 240 10.32 -8.71 16.77
N ASN A 241 9.55 -8.39 17.81
CA ASN A 241 9.02 -9.39 18.72
C ASN A 241 7.72 -10.03 18.17
N LYS A 242 7.29 -11.15 18.75
CA LYS A 242 6.07 -11.87 18.36
C LYS A 242 4.82 -10.97 18.41
N THR A 243 4.72 -10.05 19.36
CA THR A 243 3.57 -9.14 19.46
C THR A 243 3.52 -8.17 18.28
N GLU A 244 4.66 -7.62 17.89
CA GLU A 244 4.79 -6.71 16.75
C GLU A 244 4.47 -7.41 15.43
N ILE A 245 5.13 -8.54 15.13
CA ILE A 245 4.94 -9.24 13.85
C ILE A 245 3.50 -9.77 13.68
N LEU A 246 2.82 -10.10 14.78
CA LEU A 246 1.43 -10.54 14.74
C LEU A 246 0.47 -9.41 14.40
N GLN A 247 0.86 -8.13 14.48
CA GLN A 247 0.01 -7.02 14.03
C GLN A 247 -0.20 -7.02 12.51
N TYR A 248 0.73 -7.60 11.74
CA TYR A 248 0.52 -7.81 10.30
C TYR A 248 -0.54 -8.86 10.00
N THR A 249 -0.64 -9.89 10.86
CA THR A 249 -1.41 -11.11 10.55
C THR A 249 -2.68 -11.26 11.37
N GLY A 250 -2.78 -10.52 12.48
CA GLY A 250 -3.90 -10.46 13.39
C GLY A 250 -4.70 -9.16 13.32
N TYR A 251 -5.79 -9.14 14.08
CA TYR A 251 -6.80 -8.09 14.05
C TYR A 251 -6.91 -7.30 15.36
N ASN A 252 -6.12 -7.65 16.37
CA ASN A 252 -6.24 -7.18 17.76
C ASN A 252 -5.50 -5.87 18.06
N CYS A 253 -5.19 -5.06 17.03
CA CYS A 253 -4.56 -3.76 17.20
C CYS A 253 -5.33 -2.70 16.41
N ILE A 254 -5.56 -1.50 16.96
CA ILE A 254 -6.23 -0.44 16.20
C ILE A 254 -5.35 0.11 15.06
N ASN A 255 -4.05 0.25 15.32
CA ASN A 255 -3.05 0.78 14.40
C ASN A 255 -1.90 -0.22 14.31
N PRO A 256 -1.93 -1.15 13.33
CA PRO A 256 -0.84 -2.09 13.14
C PRO A 256 0.46 -1.36 12.76
N ILE A 257 1.62 -1.96 13.05
CA ILE A 257 2.92 -1.50 12.57
C ILE A 257 2.95 -1.40 11.03
N ASP A 258 3.83 -0.52 10.53
CA ASP A 258 3.95 -0.22 9.10
C ASP A 258 4.45 -1.44 8.30
N SER A 259 3.81 -1.77 7.18
CA SER A 259 4.32 -2.78 6.23
C SER A 259 5.27 -2.17 5.20
N LEU A 260 5.54 -2.87 4.09
CA LEU A 260 6.35 -2.38 2.96
C LEU A 260 5.91 -0.98 2.48
N ALA A 261 4.66 -0.91 2.01
CA ALA A 261 4.06 0.33 1.55
C ALA A 261 2.58 0.39 2.00
N PRO A 262 2.31 0.60 3.30
CA PRO A 262 0.97 0.53 3.83
C PRO A 262 0.14 1.69 3.31
N ILE A 263 -1.08 1.39 2.87
CA ILE A 263 -1.89 2.33 2.07
C ILE A 263 -2.09 3.69 2.74
N LYS A 264 -2.15 3.73 4.08
CA LYS A 264 -2.30 4.98 4.84
C LYS A 264 -1.08 5.90 4.80
N LYS A 265 0.13 5.35 4.78
CA LYS A 265 1.36 6.17 4.65
C LYS A 265 1.44 6.78 3.26
N ILE A 266 1.09 6.00 2.25
CA ILE A 266 0.98 6.50 0.88
C ILE A 266 -0.13 7.56 0.79
N GLN A 267 -1.30 7.33 1.39
CA GLN A 267 -2.38 8.31 1.42
C GLN A 267 -1.93 9.64 2.03
N THR A 268 -1.18 9.62 3.14
CA THR A 268 -0.58 10.83 3.71
C THR A 268 0.33 11.55 2.70
N ALA A 269 1.20 10.81 2.00
CA ALA A 269 2.03 11.40 0.94
C ALA A 269 1.20 11.99 -0.20
N MET A 270 0.08 11.33 -0.58
CA MET A 270 -0.82 11.83 -1.63
C MET A 270 -1.60 13.08 -1.17
N GLU A 271 -1.97 13.18 0.11
CA GLU A 271 -2.54 14.41 0.67
C GLU A 271 -1.51 15.56 0.64
N ASP A 272 -0.24 15.30 0.94
CA ASP A 272 0.83 16.29 0.80
C ASP A 272 1.02 16.73 -0.65
N VAL A 273 0.98 15.80 -1.61
CA VAL A 273 0.99 16.12 -3.05
C VAL A 273 -0.21 17.02 -3.39
N LYS A 274 -1.42 16.61 -3.04
CA LYS A 274 -2.66 17.34 -3.36
C LYS A 274 -2.71 18.74 -2.73
N LYS A 275 -2.14 18.89 -1.54
CA LYS A 275 -2.07 20.16 -0.81
C LYS A 275 -1.07 21.13 -1.44
N ASN A 276 0.07 20.64 -1.90
CA ASN A 276 1.19 21.49 -2.31
C ASN A 276 1.32 21.65 -3.83
N VAL A 277 0.89 20.67 -4.63
CA VAL A 277 0.99 20.69 -6.10
C VAL A 277 -0.25 21.37 -6.72
N SER A 278 -0.03 22.16 -7.77
CA SER A 278 -1.13 22.81 -8.49
C SER A 278 -2.04 21.78 -9.18
N LYS A 279 -3.33 22.08 -9.34
CA LYS A 279 -4.26 21.17 -10.05
C LYS A 279 -3.79 20.84 -11.48
N ALA A 280 -3.15 21.80 -12.16
CA ALA A 280 -2.63 21.60 -13.51
C ALA A 280 -1.42 20.65 -13.52
N ASP A 281 -0.59 20.70 -12.48
CA ASP A 281 0.63 19.89 -12.39
C ASP A 281 0.39 18.49 -11.80
N LEU A 282 -0.77 18.20 -11.21
CA LEU A 282 -1.08 16.84 -10.71
C LEU A 282 -0.91 15.75 -11.78
N LYS A 283 -1.18 16.07 -13.06
CA LYS A 283 -0.97 15.17 -14.19
C LYS A 283 0.49 14.91 -14.56
N LYS A 284 1.43 15.65 -13.97
CA LYS A 284 2.87 15.38 -14.06
C LYS A 284 3.35 14.44 -12.96
N VAL A 285 2.55 14.23 -11.91
CA VAL A 285 2.95 13.44 -10.74
C VAL A 285 2.69 11.96 -10.98
N MET A 286 3.66 11.14 -10.61
CA MET A 286 3.57 9.68 -10.61
C MET A 286 3.84 9.14 -9.21
N LEU A 287 3.04 8.16 -8.78
CA LEU A 287 3.35 7.38 -7.58
C LEU A 287 4.35 6.29 -7.94
N GLN A 288 5.49 6.23 -7.24
CA GLN A 288 6.37 5.08 -7.36
C GLN A 288 5.84 3.90 -6.55
N ILE A 289 5.85 2.73 -7.16
CA ILE A 289 5.46 1.45 -6.55
C ILE A 289 6.70 0.56 -6.51
N SER A 290 7.10 0.18 -5.31
CA SER A 290 8.20 -0.76 -5.09
C SER A 290 7.69 -2.20 -5.01
N PHE A 291 8.45 -3.13 -5.59
CA PHE A 291 8.22 -4.58 -5.44
C PHE A 291 9.28 -5.18 -4.52
N ASP A 292 9.32 -4.75 -3.26
CA ASP A 292 10.13 -5.42 -2.23
C ASP A 292 9.33 -6.54 -1.54
N ALA A 293 10.01 -7.31 -0.69
CA ALA A 293 9.43 -8.26 0.25
C ALA A 293 10.21 -8.25 1.56
N ALA A 294 9.54 -8.54 2.67
CA ALA A 294 10.15 -8.52 3.99
C ALA A 294 9.81 -9.80 4.77
N GLN A 295 10.81 -10.45 5.35
CA GLN A 295 10.65 -11.68 6.12
C GLN A 295 11.34 -11.61 7.47
N TRP A 296 10.65 -12.11 8.49
CA TRP A 296 11.19 -12.38 9.82
C TRP A 296 11.02 -13.84 10.18
N ARG A 297 12.04 -14.40 10.84
CA ARG A 297 12.07 -15.78 11.30
C ARG A 297 12.21 -15.85 12.81
N PHE A 298 11.47 -16.76 13.42
CA PHE A 298 11.44 -16.96 14.86
C PHE A 298 11.78 -18.40 15.18
N SER A 299 12.74 -18.61 16.08
CA SER A 299 13.05 -19.95 16.58
C SER A 299 11.86 -20.51 17.35
N VAL A 300 11.45 -21.74 17.01
CA VAL A 300 10.44 -22.50 17.77
C VAL A 300 11.15 -23.68 18.42
N PRO A 301 11.28 -23.70 19.76
CA PRO A 301 11.97 -24.79 20.47
C PRO A 301 11.38 -26.17 20.14
N ALA A 302 12.21 -27.21 20.21
CA ALA A 302 11.76 -28.57 19.98
C ALA A 302 10.63 -28.95 20.98
N GLY A 303 9.53 -29.51 20.46
CA GLY A 303 8.35 -29.83 21.27
C GLY A 303 7.45 -28.64 21.61
N ALA A 304 7.84 -27.42 21.25
CA ALA A 304 7.00 -26.23 21.35
C ALA A 304 6.22 -25.99 20.05
N SER A 305 5.26 -25.07 20.13
CA SER A 305 4.44 -24.65 18.99
C SER A 305 4.38 -23.12 18.96
N TRP A 306 4.22 -22.55 17.76
CA TRP A 306 4.23 -21.10 17.57
C TRP A 306 3.21 -20.38 18.46
N ASP A 307 2.02 -20.96 18.65
CA ASP A 307 0.98 -20.41 19.52
C ASP A 307 1.43 -20.31 20.98
N LYS A 308 2.27 -21.24 21.46
CA LYS A 308 2.81 -21.27 22.82
C LYS A 308 4.10 -20.47 23.01
N THR A 309 4.73 -20.01 21.93
CA THR A 309 5.91 -19.13 22.02
C THR A 309 5.57 -17.83 22.74
N GLY A 310 6.47 -17.36 23.62
CA GLY A 310 6.25 -16.15 24.41
C GLY A 310 6.01 -14.89 23.57
N LYS A 311 5.16 -13.98 24.07
CA LYS A 311 4.77 -12.73 23.38
C LYS A 311 5.95 -11.79 23.06
N LEU A 312 7.04 -11.88 23.84
CA LEU A 312 8.26 -11.08 23.67
C LEU A 312 9.39 -11.84 22.95
N ALA A 313 9.11 -13.03 22.38
CA ALA A 313 10.11 -13.74 21.58
C ALA A 313 10.53 -12.89 20.38
N MET A 314 11.83 -12.66 20.23
CA MET A 314 12.41 -11.86 19.17
C MET A 314 12.66 -12.68 17.90
N SER A 315 12.61 -12.01 16.75
CA SER A 315 13.12 -12.58 15.50
C SER A 315 14.62 -12.88 15.63
N MET A 316 15.04 -13.92 14.93
CA MET A 316 16.43 -14.39 14.93
C MET A 316 17.37 -13.35 14.34
N GLU A 317 16.92 -12.70 13.27
CA GLU A 317 17.63 -11.66 12.54
C GLU A 317 16.75 -10.42 12.33
N GLU A 318 17.39 -9.37 11.83
CA GLU A 318 16.73 -8.20 11.24
C GLU A 318 15.96 -8.59 9.97
N ARG A 319 15.37 -7.60 9.29
CA ARG A 319 14.57 -7.85 8.08
C ARG A 319 15.40 -8.56 7.00
N ASN A 320 14.92 -9.72 6.53
CA ASN A 320 15.39 -10.35 5.30
C ASN A 320 14.52 -9.94 4.10
N THR A 321 15.11 -9.85 2.90
CA THR A 321 14.43 -9.43 1.67
C THR A 321 14.44 -10.54 0.60
N PRO A 322 13.55 -11.55 0.69
CA PRO A 322 13.51 -12.62 -0.30
C PRO A 322 13.01 -12.11 -1.66
N THR A 323 13.60 -12.61 -2.75
CA THR A 323 13.12 -12.27 -4.10
C THR A 323 11.76 -12.91 -4.39
N TYR A 324 10.99 -12.37 -5.34
CA TYR A 324 9.72 -12.99 -5.72
C TYR A 324 9.87 -14.40 -6.29
N GLN A 325 11.02 -14.72 -6.87
CA GLN A 325 11.35 -16.10 -7.26
C GLN A 325 11.44 -17.02 -6.04
N MET A 326 12.08 -16.57 -4.95
CA MET A 326 12.15 -17.32 -3.70
C MET A 326 10.76 -17.48 -3.06
N ILE A 327 9.94 -16.43 -3.09
CA ILE A 327 8.56 -16.47 -2.59
C ILE A 327 7.72 -17.46 -3.39
N TYR A 328 7.78 -17.41 -4.71
CA TYR A 328 7.07 -18.32 -5.59
C TYR A 328 7.51 -19.78 -5.38
N ALA A 329 8.82 -20.03 -5.28
CA ALA A 329 9.34 -21.35 -4.97
C ALA A 329 8.90 -21.85 -3.59
N ARG A 330 8.82 -20.95 -2.59
CA ARG A 330 8.33 -21.26 -1.24
C ARG A 330 6.84 -21.63 -1.28
N ILE A 331 6.00 -20.88 -1.98
CA ILE A 331 4.56 -21.16 -2.12
C ILE A 331 4.33 -22.53 -2.78
N GLN A 332 5.15 -22.90 -3.76
CA GLN A 332 5.12 -24.22 -4.37
C GLN A 332 5.70 -25.33 -3.48
N ASN A 333 6.25 -24.96 -2.32
CA ASN A 333 6.97 -25.83 -1.40
C ASN A 333 8.03 -26.70 -2.08
N LYS A 334 8.78 -26.12 -3.03
CA LYS A 334 9.75 -26.85 -3.87
C LYS A 334 10.82 -27.61 -3.09
N ASP A 335 11.21 -27.10 -1.91
CA ASP A 335 12.20 -27.73 -1.04
C ASP A 335 11.61 -28.77 -0.08
N GLY A 336 10.27 -28.90 -0.02
CA GLY A 336 9.56 -29.80 0.90
C GLY A 336 9.65 -29.42 2.37
N LYS A 337 10.20 -28.25 2.72
CA LYS A 337 10.51 -27.87 4.10
C LYS A 337 9.45 -26.98 4.76
N GLY A 338 8.56 -26.37 3.97
CA GLY A 338 7.46 -25.56 4.46
C GLY A 338 6.27 -26.42 4.87
N THR A 339 5.76 -26.23 6.08
CA THR A 339 4.54 -26.88 6.59
C THR A 339 3.59 -25.86 7.22
N GLY A 340 2.29 -26.17 7.21
CA GLY A 340 1.27 -25.29 7.79
C GLY A 340 1.19 -23.92 7.11
N MET A 341 1.47 -23.86 5.81
CA MET A 341 1.51 -22.59 5.09
C MET A 341 0.12 -21.95 5.03
N THR A 342 0.06 -20.69 5.44
CA THR A 342 -1.15 -19.87 5.39
C THR A 342 -0.87 -18.60 4.60
N TYR A 343 -1.88 -18.17 3.86
CA TYR A 343 -1.90 -16.90 3.15
C TYR A 343 -3.00 -16.04 3.73
N GLY A 344 -2.70 -14.77 3.94
CA GLY A 344 -3.66 -13.81 4.44
C GLY A 344 -3.44 -12.42 3.87
N TYR A 345 -4.35 -11.52 4.20
CA TYR A 345 -4.33 -10.16 3.73
C TYR A 345 -4.76 -9.22 4.85
N ASN A 346 -3.90 -8.28 5.21
CA ASN A 346 -4.21 -7.25 6.17
C ASN A 346 -4.97 -6.13 5.47
N ASN A 347 -6.28 -6.04 5.71
CA ASN A 347 -7.12 -5.06 5.04
C ASN A 347 -6.83 -3.61 5.46
N GLU A 348 -6.36 -3.38 6.68
CA GLU A 348 -6.02 -2.04 7.18
C GLU A 348 -4.75 -1.51 6.51
N LEU A 349 -3.74 -2.37 6.33
CA LEU A 349 -2.49 -2.02 5.66
C LEU A 349 -2.59 -2.11 4.12
N GLN A 350 -3.58 -2.87 3.61
CA GLN A 350 -3.67 -3.35 2.23
C GLN A 350 -2.45 -4.18 1.80
N SER A 351 -2.00 -5.09 2.68
CA SER A 351 -0.75 -5.84 2.48
C SER A 351 -0.97 -7.35 2.62
N PRO A 352 -0.55 -8.17 1.65
CA PRO A 352 -0.57 -9.62 1.77
C PRO A 352 0.52 -10.13 2.70
N PHE A 353 0.30 -11.32 3.26
CA PHE A 353 1.31 -12.02 4.03
C PHE A 353 1.22 -13.54 3.84
N ILE A 354 2.34 -14.21 4.07
CA ILE A 354 2.44 -15.67 4.16
C ILE A 354 3.05 -16.03 5.52
N GLN A 355 2.53 -17.08 6.16
CA GLN A 355 3.13 -17.65 7.35
C GLN A 355 3.34 -19.15 7.18
N TYR A 356 4.44 -19.68 7.69
CA TYR A 356 4.71 -21.13 7.63
C TYR A 356 5.76 -21.55 8.67
N MET A 357 5.74 -22.83 9.02
CA MET A 357 6.84 -23.49 9.74
C MET A 357 7.85 -24.05 8.73
N ASN A 358 9.13 -23.72 8.91
CA ASN A 358 10.23 -24.40 8.24
C ASN A 358 10.74 -25.53 9.16
N ILE A 359 10.55 -26.77 8.71
CA ILE A 359 10.91 -27.96 9.53
C ILE A 359 12.42 -28.22 9.54
N SER A 360 13.17 -27.70 8.56
CA SER A 360 14.61 -27.94 8.44
C SER A 360 15.40 -27.18 9.49
N ASP A 361 15.01 -25.96 9.82
CA ASP A 361 15.68 -25.10 10.80
C ASP A 361 14.80 -24.75 12.00
N LYS A 362 13.59 -25.34 12.08
CA LYS A 362 12.61 -25.17 13.16
C LYS A 362 12.20 -23.72 13.38
N THR A 363 12.05 -22.96 12.29
CA THR A 363 11.63 -21.55 12.36
C THR A 363 10.17 -21.33 11.97
N TYR A 364 9.47 -20.46 12.69
CA TYR A 364 8.21 -19.87 12.21
C TYR A 364 8.55 -18.62 11.40
N ASN A 365 8.03 -18.55 10.18
CA ASN A 365 8.35 -17.52 9.21
C ASN A 365 7.11 -16.68 8.95
N ILE A 366 7.28 -15.36 8.93
CA ILE A 366 6.26 -14.42 8.48
C ILE A 366 6.88 -13.57 7.37
N LEU A 367 6.25 -13.62 6.20
CA LEU A 367 6.67 -12.96 4.97
C LEU A 367 5.59 -11.95 4.55
N LEU A 368 6.01 -10.72 4.29
CA LEU A 368 5.23 -9.65 3.67
C LEU A 368 5.74 -9.43 2.24
N TYR A 369 4.83 -9.10 1.34
CA TYR A 369 5.15 -8.84 -0.06
C TYR A 369 4.07 -7.92 -0.66
N GLU A 370 4.19 -7.61 -1.95
CA GLU A 370 3.20 -6.90 -2.74
C GLU A 370 2.58 -7.87 -3.75
N ASN A 371 1.26 -7.80 -3.91
CA ASN A 371 0.53 -8.64 -4.85
C ASN A 371 -0.47 -7.84 -5.68
N SER A 372 -1.11 -8.49 -6.63
CA SER A 372 -2.06 -7.85 -7.55
C SER A 372 -3.12 -7.00 -6.83
N ARG A 373 -3.61 -7.46 -5.67
CA ARG A 373 -4.60 -6.72 -4.86
C ARG A 373 -4.00 -5.45 -4.24
N SER A 374 -2.84 -5.53 -3.58
CA SER A 374 -2.21 -4.36 -2.96
C SER A 374 -1.72 -3.34 -3.99
N ILE A 375 -1.22 -3.81 -5.13
CA ILE A 375 -0.81 -2.96 -6.25
C ILE A 375 -2.01 -2.25 -6.87
N LYS A 376 -3.12 -2.97 -7.10
CA LYS A 376 -4.36 -2.35 -7.59
C LYS A 376 -4.85 -1.26 -6.63
N ALA A 377 -4.81 -1.48 -5.32
CA ALA A 377 -5.22 -0.46 -4.33
C ALA A 377 -4.38 0.83 -4.46
N LYS A 378 -3.07 0.70 -4.71
CA LYS A 378 -2.17 1.85 -4.97
C LYS A 378 -2.53 2.57 -6.28
N ILE A 379 -2.80 1.82 -7.35
CA ILE A 379 -3.22 2.41 -8.64
C ILE A 379 -4.58 3.10 -8.54
N ASP A 380 -5.54 2.51 -7.84
CA ASP A 380 -6.87 3.12 -7.61
C ASP A 380 -6.73 4.45 -6.85
N MET A 381 -5.77 4.54 -5.92
CA MET A 381 -5.46 5.79 -5.22
C MET A 381 -4.85 6.84 -6.16
N VAL A 382 -3.95 6.46 -7.06
CA VAL A 382 -3.40 7.37 -8.10
C VAL A 382 -4.53 8.01 -8.91
N LYS A 383 -5.55 7.22 -9.28
CA LYS A 383 -6.76 7.73 -9.95
C LYS A 383 -7.57 8.64 -9.04
N GLN A 384 -7.80 8.25 -7.79
CA GLN A 384 -8.56 9.02 -6.80
C GLN A 384 -7.96 10.41 -6.55
N TYR A 385 -6.64 10.53 -6.55
CA TYR A 385 -5.92 11.80 -6.37
C TYR A 385 -5.70 12.56 -7.69
N GLY A 386 -6.14 12.01 -8.82
CA GLY A 386 -6.09 12.66 -10.12
C GLY A 386 -4.69 12.76 -10.72
N LEU A 387 -3.77 11.90 -10.29
CA LEU A 387 -2.37 11.93 -10.73
C LEU A 387 -2.22 11.48 -12.20
N GLY A 388 -1.01 11.63 -12.73
CA GLY A 388 -0.69 11.34 -14.13
C GLY A 388 -0.37 9.88 -14.43
N GLY A 389 0.24 9.16 -13.48
CA GLY A 389 0.72 7.82 -13.74
C GLY A 389 1.31 7.11 -12.53
N ILE A 390 1.96 5.98 -12.80
CA ILE A 390 2.76 5.23 -11.84
C ILE A 390 4.18 5.05 -12.37
N SER A 391 5.12 4.92 -11.44
CA SER A 391 6.51 4.57 -11.71
C SER A 391 6.84 3.27 -10.98
N LEU A 392 7.54 2.32 -11.60
CA LEU A 392 7.86 1.04 -10.96
C LEU A 392 9.32 1.00 -10.48
N TRP A 393 9.52 0.63 -9.21
CA TRP A 393 10.82 0.32 -8.60
C TRP A 393 10.90 -1.17 -8.24
N SER A 394 11.54 -2.00 -9.04
CA SER A 394 12.01 -1.76 -10.39
C SER A 394 11.65 -2.99 -11.25
N LEU A 395 11.98 -2.96 -12.55
CA LEU A 395 11.67 -4.08 -13.44
C LEU A 395 12.33 -5.41 -13.04
N SER A 396 13.37 -5.39 -12.19
CA SER A 396 14.09 -6.60 -11.77
C SER A 396 13.31 -7.51 -10.83
N ASN A 397 12.30 -6.99 -10.13
CA ASN A 397 11.60 -7.74 -9.09
C ASN A 397 10.07 -7.74 -9.25
N VAL A 398 9.58 -7.41 -10.45
CA VAL A 398 8.14 -7.48 -10.76
C VAL A 398 7.65 -8.92 -10.63
N PRO A 399 6.62 -9.21 -9.81
CA PRO A 399 6.03 -10.54 -9.75
C PRO A 399 5.18 -10.79 -11.00
N ASP A 400 5.60 -11.71 -11.86
CA ASP A 400 4.93 -12.02 -13.13
C ASP A 400 4.76 -13.54 -13.30
N TYR A 401 4.00 -14.14 -12.37
CA TYR A 401 3.72 -15.58 -12.37
C TYR A 401 2.22 -15.81 -12.58
N SER A 402 1.85 -16.50 -13.66
CA SER A 402 0.45 -16.58 -14.13
C SER A 402 -0.21 -17.96 -13.99
N ASP A 403 0.51 -18.95 -13.44
CA ASP A 403 -0.06 -20.26 -13.15
C ASP A 403 -1.11 -20.20 -12.03
N LYS A 404 -1.90 -21.26 -11.89
CA LYS A 404 -3.01 -21.35 -10.93
C LYS A 404 -2.56 -21.08 -9.49
N THR A 405 -1.40 -21.60 -9.09
CA THR A 405 -0.87 -21.43 -7.73
C THR A 405 -0.42 -19.99 -7.53
N ALA A 406 0.36 -19.42 -8.44
CA ALA A 406 0.78 -18.02 -8.35
C ALA A 406 -0.41 -17.06 -8.25
N LYS A 407 -1.45 -17.26 -9.07
CA LYS A 407 -2.67 -16.45 -9.05
C LYS A 407 -3.42 -16.52 -7.72
N ALA A 408 -3.44 -17.68 -7.06
CA ALA A 408 -4.07 -17.82 -5.74
C ALA A 408 -3.39 -16.96 -4.66
N TYR A 409 -2.10 -16.63 -4.84
CA TYR A 409 -1.33 -15.74 -3.96
C TYR A 409 -1.17 -14.32 -4.55
N GLY A 410 -1.77 -14.07 -5.71
CA GLY A 410 -1.79 -12.77 -6.37
C GLY A 410 -0.48 -12.36 -7.03
N LEU A 411 0.40 -13.31 -7.39
CA LEU A 411 1.72 -13.06 -7.99
C LEU A 411 1.68 -12.77 -9.52
N ASP A 412 0.50 -12.72 -10.13
CA ASP A 412 0.29 -12.22 -11.50
C ASP A 412 0.13 -10.68 -11.46
N VAL A 413 1.18 -10.00 -10.99
CA VAL A 413 1.13 -8.55 -10.70
C VAL A 413 1.22 -7.74 -11.98
N TRP A 414 2.07 -8.15 -12.94
CA TRP A 414 2.23 -7.43 -14.20
C TRP A 414 0.91 -7.28 -14.96
N SER A 415 0.19 -8.38 -15.19
CA SER A 415 -1.12 -8.35 -15.85
C SER A 415 -2.12 -7.47 -15.07
N SER A 416 -2.09 -7.55 -13.74
CA SER A 416 -2.92 -6.71 -12.87
C SER A 416 -2.62 -5.22 -13.02
N ILE A 417 -1.35 -4.84 -13.19
CA ILE A 417 -0.95 -3.44 -13.45
C ILE A 417 -1.58 -2.98 -14.74
N LEU A 418 -1.33 -3.69 -15.86
CA LEU A 418 -1.81 -3.28 -17.18
C LEU A 418 -3.33 -3.10 -17.21
N ASN A 419 -4.07 -4.06 -16.64
CA ASN A 419 -5.53 -4.02 -16.54
C ASN A 419 -6.05 -2.91 -15.62
N SER A 420 -5.20 -2.35 -14.76
CA SER A 420 -5.58 -1.30 -13.82
C SER A 420 -5.22 0.11 -14.30
N LEU A 421 -4.55 0.30 -15.43
CA LEU A 421 -4.13 1.64 -15.87
C LEU A 421 -5.24 2.47 -16.53
N GLU A 422 -6.29 1.82 -17.04
CA GLU A 422 -7.39 2.51 -17.70
C GLU A 422 -8.20 3.37 -16.72
N ILE A 423 -8.49 4.61 -17.12
CA ILE A 423 -9.36 5.52 -16.39
C ILE A 423 -10.72 5.53 -17.09
N SER A 424 -11.73 4.94 -16.45
CA SER A 424 -13.09 5.03 -16.95
C SER A 424 -13.58 6.47 -16.83
N SER A 425 -14.10 7.03 -17.93
CA SER A 425 -14.70 8.38 -18.00
C SER A 425 -15.97 8.54 -17.16
N ALA A 426 -16.55 7.44 -16.68
CA ALA A 426 -17.66 7.42 -15.74
C ALA A 426 -17.18 7.85 -14.34
N ALA A 427 -16.99 9.15 -14.14
CA ALA A 427 -16.91 9.73 -12.80
C ALA A 427 -18.28 9.52 -12.13
N THR A 428 -18.46 8.39 -11.44
CA THR A 428 -19.62 8.20 -10.59
C THR A 428 -19.58 9.26 -9.50
N LYS A 429 -20.53 10.19 -9.52
CA LYS A 429 -20.65 11.24 -8.50
C LYS A 429 -20.74 10.56 -7.13
N GLU A 430 -19.66 10.66 -6.35
CA GLU A 430 -19.63 10.02 -5.03
C GLU A 430 -20.74 10.62 -4.16
N THR A 431 -21.58 9.74 -3.60
CA THR A 431 -22.68 10.18 -2.74
C THR A 431 -22.17 10.34 -1.32
N ALA A 432 -22.27 11.55 -0.79
CA ALA A 432 -21.96 11.85 0.61
C ALA A 432 -22.80 10.97 1.55
N PHE A 433 -22.17 10.49 2.63
CA PHE A 433 -22.85 9.76 3.68
C PHE A 433 -23.15 10.69 4.86
N ALA A 434 -24.42 10.76 5.24
CA ALA A 434 -24.90 11.59 6.35
C ALA A 434 -24.98 10.75 7.63
N PHE A 435 -24.00 10.92 8.52
CA PHE A 435 -24.00 10.30 9.84
C PHE A 435 -25.11 10.86 10.73
N LYS A 436 -25.71 10.00 11.53
CA LYS A 436 -26.65 10.37 12.60
C LYS A 436 -25.93 10.72 13.90
N ASP A 437 -24.76 10.16 14.13
CA ASP A 437 -23.94 10.41 15.31
C ASP A 437 -22.60 11.05 14.95
N LYS A 438 -22.35 12.24 15.52
CA LYS A 438 -21.13 13.01 15.23
C LYS A 438 -19.87 12.37 15.80
N VAL A 439 -19.99 11.60 16.88
CA VAL A 439 -18.85 10.89 17.48
C VAL A 439 -18.38 9.78 16.54
N ILE A 440 -19.32 9.03 15.96
CA ILE A 440 -19.01 8.01 14.95
C ILE A 440 -18.44 8.66 13.68
N GLU A 441 -19.05 9.75 13.20
CA GLU A 441 -18.52 10.49 12.04
C GLU A 441 -17.06 10.88 12.24
N ASN A 442 -16.73 11.48 13.39
CA ASN A 442 -15.37 11.94 13.69
C ASN A 442 -14.39 10.75 13.80
N ALA A 443 -14.80 9.64 14.42
CA ALA A 443 -13.99 8.44 14.50
C ALA A 443 -13.71 7.84 13.10
N VAL A 444 -14.73 7.77 12.24
CA VAL A 444 -14.59 7.30 10.85
C VAL A 444 -13.71 8.23 10.04
N LYS A 445 -13.90 9.55 10.15
CA LYS A 445 -13.05 10.55 9.49
C LYS A 445 -11.59 10.42 9.88
N LYS A 446 -11.31 10.20 11.17
CA LYS A 446 -9.95 9.95 11.67
C LYS A 446 -9.37 8.68 11.04
N GLN A 447 -10.14 7.59 11.00
CA GLN A 447 -9.67 6.33 10.42
C GLN A 447 -9.34 6.43 8.93
N LEU A 448 -10.10 7.25 8.20
CA LEU A 448 -9.93 7.48 6.76
C LEU A 448 -8.92 8.58 6.41
N LEU A 449 -8.31 9.23 7.41
CA LEU A 449 -7.48 10.44 7.24
C LEU A 449 -8.23 11.60 6.53
N LYS A 450 -9.56 11.67 6.70
CA LYS A 450 -10.44 12.71 6.14
C LYS A 450 -11.00 13.65 7.22
N THR A 451 -10.14 14.23 8.06
CA THR A 451 -10.57 15.01 9.25
C THR A 451 -11.41 16.24 8.92
N SER A 452 -11.17 16.89 7.76
CA SER A 452 -11.96 18.02 7.26
C SER A 452 -12.83 17.69 6.02
N GLY A 453 -12.70 16.47 5.49
CA GLY A 453 -13.35 16.04 4.25
C GLY A 453 -14.78 15.52 4.42
N THR A 454 -15.50 15.42 3.31
CA THR A 454 -16.76 14.66 3.26
C THR A 454 -16.45 13.17 3.18
N VAL A 455 -17.19 12.36 3.93
CA VAL A 455 -17.15 10.90 3.82
C VAL A 455 -18.25 10.48 2.84
N CYS A 456 -17.87 9.71 1.83
CA CYS A 456 -18.76 9.17 0.82
C CYS A 456 -19.14 7.72 1.15
N LYS A 457 -20.22 7.21 0.54
CA LYS A 457 -20.62 5.80 0.71
C LYS A 457 -19.51 4.81 0.34
N SER A 458 -18.71 5.13 -0.67
CA SER A 458 -17.54 4.35 -1.11
C SER A 458 -16.45 4.25 -0.04
N ASP A 459 -16.35 5.23 0.85
CA ASP A 459 -15.35 5.23 1.91
C ASP A 459 -15.69 4.28 3.05
N LEU A 460 -16.98 4.03 3.31
CA LEU A 460 -17.42 3.20 4.44
C LEU A 460 -16.89 1.76 4.33
N GLY A 461 -16.73 1.26 3.10
CA GLY A 461 -16.12 -0.04 2.83
C GLY A 461 -14.62 -0.11 3.11
N LYS A 462 -13.96 1.02 3.36
CA LYS A 462 -12.52 1.14 3.66
C LYS A 462 -12.23 1.28 5.16
N VAL A 463 -13.26 1.22 6.02
CA VAL A 463 -13.12 1.26 7.48
C VAL A 463 -13.10 -0.16 8.04
N TYR A 464 -11.91 -0.65 8.39
CA TYR A 464 -11.73 -2.01 8.92
C TYR A 464 -11.59 -2.05 10.43
N ARG A 465 -11.07 -0.98 11.03
CA ARG A 465 -10.83 -0.88 12.48
C ARG A 465 -11.40 0.44 12.99
N LEU A 466 -12.17 0.40 14.07
CA LEU A 466 -12.76 1.61 14.65
C LEU A 466 -12.77 1.55 16.17
N ALA A 467 -12.31 2.63 16.80
CA ALA A 467 -12.54 2.89 18.21
C ALA A 467 -13.45 4.10 18.33
N VAL A 468 -14.59 3.94 19.00
CA VAL A 468 -15.57 5.01 19.20
C VAL A 468 -15.42 5.53 20.63
N PRO A 469 -15.09 6.81 20.83
CA PRO A 469 -14.94 7.36 22.17
C PRO A 469 -16.30 7.53 22.86
N ALA A 470 -16.26 7.87 24.16
CA ALA A 470 -17.45 8.15 24.95
C ALA A 470 -18.28 9.32 24.37
N GLY A 471 -19.57 9.36 24.74
CA GLY A 471 -20.50 10.40 24.31
C GLY A 471 -21.29 10.07 23.03
N VAL A 472 -21.16 8.84 22.52
CA VAL A 472 -22.03 8.33 21.44
C VAL A 472 -23.48 8.29 21.90
N LYS A 473 -24.40 8.78 21.07
CA LYS A 473 -25.85 8.84 21.33
C LYS A 473 -26.59 7.72 20.63
N THR A 474 -26.12 7.29 19.46
CA THR A 474 -26.71 6.17 18.71
C THR A 474 -25.67 5.41 17.90
N LEU A 475 -25.87 4.10 17.76
CA LEU A 475 -24.99 3.21 16.99
C LEU A 475 -25.49 2.93 15.56
N VAL A 476 -26.59 3.56 15.12
CA VAL A 476 -27.26 3.21 13.86
C VAL A 476 -26.35 3.31 12.63
N ASP A 477 -25.39 4.24 12.63
CA ASP A 477 -24.44 4.45 11.54
C ASP A 477 -23.48 3.27 11.37
N LEU A 478 -23.18 2.54 12.45
CA LEU A 478 -22.27 1.38 12.39
C LEU A 478 -22.79 0.30 11.45
N LYS A 479 -24.11 0.20 11.22
CA LYS A 479 -24.71 -0.76 10.29
C LYS A 479 -24.13 -0.66 8.87
N GLN A 480 -23.61 0.51 8.50
CA GLN A 480 -23.07 0.80 7.17
C GLN A 480 -21.58 0.45 7.03
N LEU A 481 -20.89 0.15 8.13
CA LEU A 481 -19.47 -0.16 8.16
C LEU A 481 -19.25 -1.68 8.06
N SER A 482 -19.76 -2.30 6.98
CA SER A 482 -19.79 -3.76 6.81
C SER A 482 -18.40 -4.42 6.74
N SER A 483 -17.35 -3.63 6.50
CA SER A 483 -15.96 -4.09 6.46
C SER A 483 -15.28 -4.15 7.83
N LEU A 484 -15.95 -3.73 8.92
CA LEU A 484 -15.34 -3.73 10.26
C LEU A 484 -14.91 -5.14 10.70
N GLU A 485 -13.65 -5.23 11.12
CA GLU A 485 -12.99 -6.40 11.70
C GLU A 485 -12.63 -6.17 13.17
N TYR A 486 -12.38 -4.91 13.56
CA TYR A 486 -12.09 -4.48 14.92
C TYR A 486 -13.04 -3.35 15.32
N LEU A 487 -13.70 -3.50 16.46
CA LEU A 487 -14.55 -2.46 17.04
C LEU A 487 -14.34 -2.35 18.55
N ASP A 488 -14.01 -1.14 19.00
CA ASP A 488 -13.97 -0.78 20.41
C ASP A 488 -15.07 0.25 20.73
N LEU A 489 -15.99 -0.13 21.61
CA LEU A 489 -17.09 0.67 22.16
C LEU A 489 -17.04 0.68 23.70
N SER A 490 -15.86 0.51 24.28
CA SER A 490 -15.67 0.45 25.73
C SER A 490 -15.91 1.78 26.41
N ASN A 491 -16.55 1.77 27.59
CA ASN A 491 -16.86 2.97 28.37
C ASN A 491 -17.64 4.03 27.57
N THR A 492 -18.55 3.61 26.70
CA THR A 492 -19.33 4.54 25.85
C THR A 492 -20.71 4.86 26.40
N GLY A 493 -21.13 4.19 27.47
CA GLY A 493 -22.44 4.39 28.12
C GLY A 493 -23.59 3.69 27.41
N ILE A 494 -23.30 2.81 26.44
CA ILE A 494 -24.32 2.15 25.62
C ILE A 494 -25.06 1.05 26.39
N THR A 495 -26.32 0.84 26.01
CA THR A 495 -27.21 -0.20 26.55
C THR A 495 -27.74 -1.13 25.47
N ASP A 496 -27.95 -0.62 24.25
CA ASP A 496 -28.39 -1.37 23.08
C ASP A 496 -27.26 -1.50 22.05
N ILE A 497 -27.06 -2.75 21.58
CA ILE A 497 -26.09 -3.12 20.54
C ILE A 497 -26.76 -3.73 19.30
N SER A 498 -28.07 -3.52 19.13
CA SER A 498 -28.86 -4.00 17.98
C SER A 498 -28.22 -3.66 16.62
N ALA A 499 -27.57 -2.50 16.53
CA ALA A 499 -26.86 -2.04 15.35
C ALA A 499 -25.67 -2.92 14.93
N LEU A 500 -25.10 -3.73 15.83
CA LEU A 500 -23.95 -4.59 15.52
C LEU A 500 -24.33 -5.87 14.75
N SER A 501 -25.63 -6.20 14.69
CA SER A 501 -26.11 -7.46 14.10
C SER A 501 -25.72 -7.67 12.63
N SER A 502 -25.46 -6.61 11.87
CA SER A 502 -25.03 -6.67 10.46
C SER A 502 -23.51 -6.77 10.28
N LEU A 503 -22.70 -6.59 11.33
CA LEU A 503 -21.24 -6.52 11.24
C LEU A 503 -20.57 -7.89 11.21
N LYS A 504 -20.85 -8.66 10.15
CA LYS A 504 -20.46 -10.08 10.02
C LYS A 504 -18.95 -10.33 9.91
N ASN A 505 -18.17 -9.29 9.67
CA ASN A 505 -16.72 -9.39 9.52
C ASN A 505 -15.94 -9.14 10.82
N LEU A 506 -16.62 -8.76 11.92
CA LEU A 506 -15.96 -8.52 13.20
C LEU A 506 -15.24 -9.77 13.70
N ARG A 507 -13.97 -9.56 14.06
CA ARG A 507 -13.08 -10.52 14.72
C ARG A 507 -12.74 -10.09 16.13
N VAL A 508 -12.67 -8.78 16.39
CA VAL A 508 -12.37 -8.22 17.71
C VAL A 508 -13.46 -7.24 18.10
N LEU A 509 -14.05 -7.46 19.27
CA LEU A 509 -15.11 -6.63 19.81
C LEU A 509 -14.91 -6.34 21.30
N TYR A 510 -14.69 -5.07 21.62
CA TYR A 510 -14.58 -4.56 22.98
C TYR A 510 -15.83 -3.75 23.35
N LEU A 511 -16.53 -4.19 24.40
CA LEU A 511 -17.78 -3.62 24.92
C LEU A 511 -17.70 -3.40 26.44
N GLN A 512 -16.50 -3.41 27.03
CA GLN A 512 -16.37 -3.37 28.49
C GLN A 512 -16.90 -2.06 29.11
N ARG A 513 -17.35 -2.16 30.36
CA ARG A 513 -17.77 -1.04 31.21
C ARG A 513 -18.89 -0.21 30.57
N ASN A 514 -19.96 -0.89 30.20
CA ASN A 514 -21.18 -0.30 29.68
C ASN A 514 -22.38 -0.74 30.54
N SER A 515 -23.61 -0.55 30.07
CA SER A 515 -24.83 -1.01 30.77
C SER A 515 -25.64 -1.99 29.92
N ILE A 516 -24.95 -2.82 29.13
CA ILE A 516 -25.57 -3.80 28.23
C ILE A 516 -26.19 -4.94 29.04
N ALA A 517 -27.44 -5.27 28.75
CA ALA A 517 -28.15 -6.40 29.36
C ALA A 517 -28.40 -7.55 28.36
N HIS A 518 -28.53 -7.23 27.07
CA HIS A 518 -28.90 -8.17 26.02
C HIS A 518 -27.84 -8.21 24.92
N ILE A 519 -27.35 -9.42 24.62
CA ILE A 519 -26.32 -9.65 23.59
C ILE A 519 -26.78 -10.54 22.44
N SER A 520 -28.10 -10.71 22.25
CA SER A 520 -28.65 -11.45 21.11
C SER A 520 -28.16 -10.97 19.73
N PRO A 521 -27.83 -9.67 19.50
CA PRO A 521 -27.26 -9.22 18.23
C PRO A 521 -25.93 -9.90 17.85
N LEU A 522 -25.19 -10.45 18.83
CA LEU A 522 -23.89 -11.09 18.60
C LEU A 522 -24.01 -12.49 17.98
N LYS A 523 -25.17 -13.16 18.07
CA LYS A 523 -25.36 -14.57 17.68
C LYS A 523 -24.86 -14.92 16.27
N GLY A 524 -24.97 -13.97 15.34
CA GLY A 524 -24.59 -14.15 13.95
C GLY A 524 -23.22 -13.62 13.56
N ILE A 525 -22.36 -13.22 14.51
CA ILE A 525 -21.02 -12.66 14.24
C ILE A 525 -19.96 -13.76 14.39
N THR A 526 -20.09 -14.81 13.58
CA THR A 526 -19.37 -16.10 13.75
C THR A 526 -17.86 -16.04 13.53
N LYS A 527 -17.33 -14.91 13.04
CA LYS A 527 -15.90 -14.66 12.88
C LYS A 527 -15.22 -14.07 14.13
N LEU A 528 -15.97 -13.79 15.20
CA LEU A 528 -15.40 -13.25 16.44
C LEU A 528 -14.35 -14.20 17.05
N GLU A 529 -13.16 -13.66 17.26
CA GLU A 529 -12.00 -14.30 17.90
C GLU A 529 -11.77 -13.76 19.31
N ILE A 530 -11.96 -12.45 19.49
CA ILE A 530 -11.78 -11.76 20.77
C ILE A 530 -13.06 -11.01 21.12
N LEU A 531 -13.63 -11.32 22.28
CA LEU A 531 -14.79 -10.63 22.83
C LEU A 531 -14.54 -10.23 24.28
N SER A 532 -14.69 -8.94 24.57
CA SER A 532 -14.73 -8.42 25.94
C SER A 532 -16.03 -7.70 26.21
N ILE A 533 -16.77 -8.20 27.19
CA ILE A 533 -18.03 -7.64 27.70
C ILE A 533 -17.97 -7.45 29.22
N ASN A 534 -16.76 -7.33 29.79
CA ASN A 534 -16.54 -7.11 31.23
C ASN A 534 -17.34 -5.91 31.76
N GLY A 535 -17.84 -5.98 33.00
CA GLY A 535 -18.46 -4.82 33.65
C GLY A 535 -19.73 -4.36 32.95
N ASN A 536 -20.66 -5.28 32.71
CA ASN A 536 -21.97 -5.02 32.11
C ASN A 536 -23.09 -5.61 33.00
N LYS A 537 -24.32 -5.69 32.50
CA LYS A 537 -25.50 -6.21 33.22
C LYS A 537 -26.04 -7.50 32.60
N ILE A 538 -25.18 -8.27 31.94
CA ILE A 538 -25.57 -9.43 31.12
C ILE A 538 -25.87 -10.63 32.03
N SER A 539 -27.05 -11.23 31.88
CA SER A 539 -27.45 -12.44 32.61
C SER A 539 -27.47 -13.71 31.76
N SER A 540 -27.68 -13.58 30.45
CA SER A 540 -27.72 -14.69 29.50
C SER A 540 -26.67 -14.51 28.41
N ILE A 541 -25.87 -15.57 28.20
CA ILE A 541 -24.84 -15.64 27.16
C ILE A 541 -25.16 -16.67 26.05
N SER A 542 -26.44 -17.02 25.89
CA SER A 542 -26.91 -17.96 24.85
C SER A 542 -26.44 -17.58 23.44
N ALA A 543 -26.32 -16.28 23.16
CA ALA A 543 -25.83 -15.76 21.89
C ALA A 543 -24.39 -16.15 21.56
N LEU A 544 -23.57 -16.57 22.54
CA LEU A 544 -22.17 -16.95 22.32
C LEU A 544 -21.99 -18.38 21.79
N SER A 545 -23.02 -19.22 21.86
CA SER A 545 -22.93 -20.66 21.55
C SER A 545 -22.48 -20.98 20.12
N SER A 546 -22.76 -20.10 19.16
CA SER A 546 -22.38 -20.22 17.75
C SER A 546 -21.02 -19.59 17.41
N LEU A 547 -20.37 -18.91 18.35
CA LEU A 547 -19.14 -18.15 18.11
C LEU A 547 -17.89 -19.03 18.25
N THR A 548 -17.83 -20.10 17.45
CA THR A 548 -16.81 -21.17 17.55
C THR A 548 -15.38 -20.72 17.23
N GLN A 549 -15.20 -19.51 16.71
CA GLN A 549 -13.88 -18.91 16.48
C GLN A 549 -13.31 -18.19 17.71
N LEU A 550 -14.08 -18.00 18.79
CA LEU A 550 -13.60 -17.31 19.99
C LEU A 550 -12.38 -18.02 20.60
N SER A 551 -11.29 -17.27 20.71
CA SER A 551 -10.06 -17.65 21.38
C SER A 551 -9.87 -16.89 22.69
N GLU A 552 -10.39 -15.67 22.80
CA GLU A 552 -10.30 -14.86 24.02
C GLU A 552 -11.68 -14.33 24.40
N LEU A 553 -12.12 -14.66 25.61
CA LEU A 553 -13.43 -14.28 26.13
C LEU A 553 -13.33 -13.70 27.54
N TYR A 554 -13.72 -12.44 27.66
CA TYR A 554 -13.70 -11.68 28.90
C TYR A 554 -15.12 -11.27 29.28
N ILE A 555 -15.68 -11.90 30.32
CA ILE A 555 -17.07 -11.69 30.76
C ILE A 555 -17.19 -11.42 32.26
N ARG A 556 -16.12 -10.92 32.89
CA ARG A 556 -16.08 -10.55 34.31
C ARG A 556 -17.16 -9.52 34.67
N ASP A 557 -17.51 -9.48 35.95
CA ASP A 557 -18.34 -8.42 36.54
C ASP A 557 -19.66 -8.22 35.77
N ASN A 558 -20.44 -9.30 35.70
CA ASN A 558 -21.72 -9.37 35.01
C ASN A 558 -22.74 -10.10 35.91
N LYS A 559 -23.90 -10.48 35.37
CA LYS A 559 -24.98 -11.17 36.09
C LYS A 559 -25.22 -12.59 35.57
N ILE A 560 -24.21 -13.23 34.97
CA ILE A 560 -24.35 -14.49 34.23
C ILE A 560 -24.73 -15.62 35.18
N THR A 561 -25.80 -16.35 34.84
CA THR A 561 -26.35 -17.43 35.67
C THR A 561 -26.03 -18.84 35.17
N SER A 562 -25.47 -18.99 33.96
CA SER A 562 -25.03 -20.29 33.42
C SER A 562 -23.95 -20.12 32.36
N TYR A 563 -22.96 -21.03 32.37
CA TYR A 563 -21.88 -21.08 31.38
C TYR A 563 -22.07 -22.17 30.31
N ASN A 564 -23.20 -22.89 30.30
CA ASN A 564 -23.47 -23.91 29.27
C ASN A 564 -23.28 -23.42 27.82
N PRO A 565 -23.67 -22.19 27.45
CA PRO A 565 -23.50 -21.73 26.07
C PRO A 565 -22.05 -21.70 25.58
N ILE A 566 -21.05 -21.63 26.49
CA ILE A 566 -19.64 -21.57 26.10
C ILE A 566 -18.90 -22.91 26.25
N ALA A 567 -19.58 -23.97 26.70
CA ALA A 567 -19.00 -25.30 26.89
C ALA A 567 -18.51 -25.96 25.58
N GLY A 568 -19.02 -25.50 24.43
CA GLY A 568 -18.63 -25.98 23.09
C GLY A 568 -17.51 -25.19 22.42
N LEU A 569 -17.02 -24.11 23.03
CA LEU A 569 -16.05 -23.19 22.40
C LEU A 569 -14.60 -23.70 22.55
N LYS A 570 -14.27 -24.76 21.80
CA LYS A 570 -12.99 -25.49 21.88
C LYS A 570 -11.74 -24.67 21.52
N LYS A 571 -11.90 -23.51 20.89
CA LYS A 571 -10.79 -22.61 20.51
C LYS A 571 -10.39 -21.65 21.62
N LEU A 572 -11.13 -21.57 22.72
CA LEU A 572 -10.79 -20.70 23.84
C LEU A 572 -9.38 -21.01 24.37
N ARG A 573 -8.63 -19.93 24.62
CA ARG A 573 -7.30 -19.88 25.21
C ARG A 573 -7.29 -18.98 26.44
N VAL A 574 -8.04 -17.88 26.39
CA VAL A 574 -8.23 -16.97 27.51
C VAL A 574 -9.72 -16.95 27.89
N LEU A 575 -10.03 -17.22 29.15
CA LEU A 575 -11.41 -17.21 29.66
C LEU A 575 -11.49 -16.62 31.07
N TYR A 576 -12.05 -15.42 31.19
CA TYR A 576 -12.20 -14.72 32.46
C TYR A 576 -13.67 -14.51 32.84
N LEU A 577 -14.06 -15.08 33.98
CA LEU A 577 -15.44 -15.25 34.43
C LEU A 577 -15.75 -14.64 35.81
N LYS A 578 -14.75 -14.24 36.61
CA LYS A 578 -14.96 -13.72 37.98
C LYS A 578 -15.99 -12.60 38.05
N GLY A 579 -16.70 -12.50 39.18
CA GLY A 579 -17.70 -11.45 39.41
C GLY A 579 -19.04 -11.69 38.71
N ASN A 580 -19.38 -12.95 38.45
CA ASN A 580 -20.70 -13.37 37.95
C ASN A 580 -21.51 -14.10 39.03
N VAL A 581 -22.80 -14.31 38.79
CA VAL A 581 -23.72 -15.00 39.72
C VAL A 581 -23.45 -16.50 39.75
N SER A 582 -23.17 -17.12 38.61
CA SER A 582 -22.90 -18.55 38.52
C SER A 582 -21.53 -18.90 39.11
N VAL A 583 -21.54 -19.78 40.11
CA VAL A 583 -20.35 -20.45 40.66
C VAL A 583 -20.21 -21.90 40.14
N ASN A 584 -21.10 -22.34 39.25
CA ASN A 584 -21.06 -23.69 38.68
C ASN A 584 -20.28 -23.71 37.36
N TYR A 585 -19.04 -24.21 37.43
CA TYR A 585 -18.14 -24.35 36.29
C TYR A 585 -18.10 -25.75 35.68
N ALA A 586 -18.98 -26.68 36.11
CA ALA A 586 -18.89 -28.09 35.73
C ALA A 586 -19.00 -28.32 34.21
N CYS A 587 -19.77 -27.49 33.51
CA CYS A 587 -19.90 -27.53 32.04
C CYS A 587 -18.61 -27.14 31.30
N LEU A 588 -17.66 -26.49 31.97
CA LEU A 588 -16.42 -25.99 31.37
C LEU A 588 -15.28 -27.03 31.37
N LYS A 589 -15.53 -28.25 31.87
CA LYS A 589 -14.55 -29.36 31.85
C LYS A 589 -14.02 -29.65 30.44
N SER A 590 -14.83 -29.45 29.40
CA SER A 590 -14.47 -29.68 28.00
C SER A 590 -13.52 -28.63 27.42
N VAL A 591 -13.56 -27.38 27.90
CA VAL A 591 -12.76 -26.27 27.38
C VAL A 591 -11.53 -25.98 28.23
N LYS A 592 -11.58 -26.29 29.54
CA LYS A 592 -10.50 -26.02 30.50
C LYS A 592 -9.11 -26.51 30.04
N PRO A 593 -8.95 -27.71 29.45
CA PRO A 593 -7.64 -28.18 29.00
C PRO A 593 -6.99 -27.32 27.90
N GLY A 594 -7.80 -26.56 27.15
CA GLY A 594 -7.32 -25.67 26.09
C GLY A 594 -6.91 -24.28 26.57
N LEU A 595 -7.21 -23.91 27.82
CA LEU A 595 -6.98 -22.56 28.35
C LEU A 595 -5.52 -22.37 28.77
N SER A 596 -4.91 -21.28 28.31
CA SER A 596 -3.61 -20.79 28.79
C SER A 596 -3.78 -19.76 29.92
N GLU A 597 -4.91 -19.05 29.96
CA GLU A 597 -5.22 -18.06 31.00
C GLU A 597 -6.70 -18.19 31.42
N PHE A 598 -6.97 -18.33 32.72
CA PHE A 598 -8.33 -18.36 33.28
C PHE A 598 -8.35 -17.97 34.76
N ASP A 599 -9.53 -17.71 35.33
CA ASP A 599 -9.67 -17.18 36.69
C ASP A 599 -10.72 -17.88 37.58
N PHE A 600 -11.05 -19.15 37.31
CA PHE A 600 -12.08 -19.92 38.02
C PHE A 600 -11.70 -21.39 38.30
#